data_AF-A0AAW0P2U3-F1
#
_entry.id   AF-A0AAW0P2U3-F1
#
_cell.length_a   1.000
_cell.length_b   1.000
_cell.length_c   1.000
_cell.angle_alpha   90.00
_cell.angle_beta   90.00
_cell.angle_gamma   90.00
#
_symmetry.space_group_name_H-M   'P 1'
#
loop_
_entity.id
_entity.type
_entity.pdbx_description
1 polymer ?
#
loop_
_entity_poly.entity_id
_entity_poly.type
_entity_poly.pdbx_seq_one_letter_code
_entity_poly.pdbx_strand_id
1 'polypeptide(L)'
;MQGDKVTGVTVIQIRPHRFDVGPILSQETYHIQKKLTSDELGDVLAVKGAQMLIDTLKNLSEKVQNRTEQSTTGATFAPKINKSLSWLVWEEQTIENIDCLSRAIGSRIPLRTLWMGKTVKLLDYMGKCHNVTSDGRGKVVPGSIYYLKESNILSVRCKDGWVGFRSVLLKKRLTAADFYNGYLHQSMKSPSGQPTHGLFVSGRTIQSNNSNETHKVNLPST
;
A
#
# COMPACT_ATOMS: atom_id res chain seq x y z
N MET A 1 4.06 -1.94 4.33
CA MET A 1 3.79 -2.43 2.95
C MET A 1 4.10 -3.92 2.80
N GLN A 2 5.21 -4.43 3.34
CA GLN A 2 5.64 -5.84 3.16
C GLN A 2 4.91 -6.85 4.07
N GLY A 3 4.00 -6.39 4.92
CA GLY A 3 3.26 -7.26 5.84
C GLY A 3 4.00 -7.63 7.12
N ASP A 4 5.10 -6.92 7.43
CA ASP A 4 5.89 -7.08 8.65
C ASP A 4 4.98 -7.07 9.89
N LYS A 5 5.25 -8.01 10.80
CA LYS A 5 4.47 -8.17 12.05
C LYS A 5 5.12 -7.47 13.23
N VAL A 6 6.37 -7.05 13.10
CA VAL A 6 7.13 -6.35 14.13
C VAL A 6 7.86 -5.17 13.49
N THR A 7 7.85 -4.04 14.18
CA THR A 7 8.64 -2.85 13.88
C THR A 7 9.22 -2.32 15.19
N GLY A 8 9.70 -1.08 15.24
CA GLY A 8 10.22 -0.51 16.46
C GLY A 8 10.72 0.92 16.28
N VAL A 9 11.27 1.45 17.37
CA VAL A 9 12.00 2.70 17.36
C VAL A 9 13.44 2.42 17.75
N THR A 10 14.38 3.15 17.15
CA THR A 10 15.80 3.05 17.46
C THR A 10 16.37 4.45 17.65
N VAL A 11 17.10 4.70 18.74
CA VAL A 11 17.94 5.88 18.90
C VAL A 11 19.35 5.50 18.47
N ILE A 12 19.89 6.24 17.50
CA ILE A 12 21.22 6.02 16.95
C ILE A 12 22.10 7.26 17.13
N GLN A 13 23.41 7.07 17.14
CA GLN A 13 24.34 8.18 16.93
C GLN A 13 24.39 8.54 15.45
N ILE A 14 24.47 9.82 15.12
CA ILE A 14 24.60 10.26 13.73
C ILE A 14 26.05 10.11 13.29
N ARG A 15 26.28 9.54 12.09
CA ARG A 15 27.58 9.53 11.42
C ARG A 15 27.61 10.61 10.34
N PRO A 16 28.68 11.41 10.23
CA PRO A 16 28.81 12.39 9.15
C PRO A 16 28.67 11.73 7.77
N HIS A 17 27.93 12.38 6.86
CA HIS A 17 27.75 11.96 5.46
C HIS A 17 27.14 10.56 5.25
N ARG A 18 26.53 9.96 6.28
CA ARG A 18 25.86 8.67 6.19
C ARG A 18 24.49 8.73 6.88
N PHE A 19 23.48 8.16 6.25
CA PHE A 19 22.11 8.15 6.74
C PHE A 19 21.80 6.82 7.44
N ASP A 20 21.26 6.86 8.65
CA ASP A 20 20.76 5.70 9.41
C ASP A 20 21.77 4.55 9.71
N VAL A 21 23.08 4.78 9.62
CA VAL A 21 24.10 3.71 9.83
C VAL A 21 24.82 3.73 11.18
N GLY A 22 24.55 4.71 12.05
CA GLY A 22 25.35 4.87 13.25
C GLY A 22 25.00 3.87 14.37
N PRO A 23 25.85 3.76 15.40
CA PRO A 23 25.65 2.85 16.52
C PRO A 23 24.29 3.05 17.19
N ILE A 24 23.67 1.94 17.57
CA ILE A 24 22.42 1.91 18.33
C ILE A 24 22.72 2.21 19.80
N LEU A 25 22.01 3.19 20.36
CA LEU A 25 22.06 3.54 21.78
C LEU A 25 20.91 2.90 22.56
N SER A 26 19.73 2.82 21.96
CA SER A 26 18.54 2.20 22.54
C SER A 26 17.58 1.78 21.43
N GLN A 27 16.87 0.68 21.65
CA GLN A 27 15.94 0.13 20.68
C GLN A 27 14.76 -0.52 21.42
N GLU A 28 13.56 -0.32 20.89
CA GLU A 28 12.34 -0.93 21.39
C GLU A 28 11.54 -1.50 20.23
N THR A 29 11.05 -2.73 20.37
CA THR A 29 10.20 -3.38 19.36
C THR A 29 8.72 -3.14 19.64
N TYR A 30 7.93 -3.22 18.57
CA TYR A 30 6.48 -3.08 18.60
C TYR A 30 5.83 -4.10 17.68
N HIS A 31 4.88 -4.87 18.22
CA HIS A 31 4.09 -5.80 17.43
C HIS A 31 2.99 -5.05 16.67
N ILE A 32 3.02 -5.11 15.35
CA ILE A 32 2.05 -4.42 14.50
C ILE A 32 0.72 -5.16 14.54
N GLN A 33 -0.30 -4.52 15.13
CA GLN A 33 -1.67 -5.01 15.09
C GLN A 33 -2.20 -5.07 13.66
N LYS A 34 -2.96 -6.12 13.33
CA LYS A 34 -3.35 -6.48 11.95
C LYS A 34 -4.01 -5.35 11.14
N LYS A 35 -4.72 -4.44 11.78
CA LYS A 35 -5.52 -3.39 11.11
C LYS A 35 -4.92 -1.99 11.18
N LEU A 36 -3.77 -1.82 11.84
CA LEU A 36 -3.13 -0.51 11.97
C LEU A 36 -2.80 0.07 10.60
N THR A 37 -3.22 1.30 10.39
CA THR A 37 -2.80 2.17 9.29
C THR A 37 -1.44 2.79 9.59
N SER A 38 -0.79 3.38 8.58
CA SER A 38 0.49 4.07 8.76
C SER A 38 0.39 5.26 9.73
N ASP A 39 -0.75 5.96 9.74
CA ASP A 39 -0.91 7.14 10.58
C ASP A 39 -1.08 6.72 12.05
N GLU A 40 -1.94 5.73 12.33
CA GLU A 40 -2.10 5.18 13.69
C GLU A 40 -0.81 4.53 14.20
N LEU A 41 -0.09 3.79 13.35
CA LEU A 41 1.22 3.24 13.72
C LEU A 41 2.23 4.35 13.99
N GLY A 42 2.18 5.43 13.22
CA GLY A 42 3.01 6.63 13.43
C GLY A 42 2.77 7.25 14.79
N ASP A 43 1.52 7.41 15.22
CA ASP A 43 1.17 7.97 16.52
C ASP A 43 1.72 7.09 17.67
N VAL A 44 1.56 5.77 17.57
CA VAL A 44 2.08 4.82 18.58
C VAL A 44 3.60 4.89 18.67
N LEU A 45 4.30 4.87 17.52
CA LEU A 45 5.76 4.91 17.49
C LEU A 45 6.31 6.28 17.92
N ALA A 46 5.58 7.37 17.65
CA ALA A 46 5.98 8.72 18.10
C ALA A 46 6.02 8.81 19.62
N VAL A 47 5.01 8.29 20.33
CA VAL A 47 4.97 8.28 21.80
C VAL A 47 6.12 7.44 22.36
N LYS A 48 6.32 6.22 21.83
CA LYS A 48 7.42 5.34 22.25
C LYS A 48 8.78 5.97 22.02
N GLY A 49 8.98 6.55 20.83
CA GLY A 49 10.22 7.21 20.46
C GLY A 49 10.54 8.42 21.33
N ALA A 50 9.53 9.23 21.67
CA ALA A 50 9.70 10.36 22.58
C ALA A 50 10.16 9.90 23.97
N GLN A 51 9.49 8.90 24.54
CA GLN A 51 9.86 8.35 25.85
C GLN A 51 11.28 7.76 25.84
N MET A 52 11.58 6.92 24.84
CA MET A 52 12.89 6.29 24.70
C MET A 52 14.01 7.32 24.48
N LEU A 53 13.74 8.40 23.75
CA LEU A 53 14.71 9.47 23.55
C LEU A 53 15.04 10.17 24.87
N ILE A 54 14.03 10.51 25.69
CA ILE A 54 14.25 11.15 26.99
C ILE A 54 15.07 10.24 27.91
N ASP A 55 14.75 8.95 27.97
CA ASP A 55 15.47 7.99 28.80
C ASP A 55 16.90 7.75 28.31
N THR A 56 17.12 7.79 26.99
CA THR A 56 18.46 7.72 26.40
C THR A 56 19.29 8.94 26.77
N LEU A 57 18.72 10.15 26.72
CA LEU A 57 19.43 11.39 27.03
C LEU A 57 19.77 11.51 28.52
N LYS A 58 18.87 11.08 29.42
CA LYS A 58 19.13 11.05 30.87
C LYS A 58 20.31 10.14 31.24
N ASN A 59 20.49 9.05 30.49
CA ASN A 59 21.52 8.04 30.75
C ASN A 59 22.60 8.02 29.65
N LEU A 60 22.84 9.16 28.99
CA LEU A 60 23.59 9.21 27.73
C LEU A 60 24.99 8.59 27.83
N SER A 61 25.75 8.91 28.89
CA SER A 61 27.11 8.41 29.07
C SER A 61 27.15 6.87 29.10
N GLU A 62 26.23 6.26 29.85
CA GLU A 62 26.08 4.80 29.93
C GLU A 62 25.63 4.22 28.57
N LYS A 63 24.62 4.82 27.94
CA LYS A 63 24.10 4.37 26.64
C LYS A 63 25.15 4.44 25.53
N VAL A 64 26.00 5.46 25.55
CA VAL A 64 27.13 5.60 24.61
C VAL A 64 28.21 4.57 24.90
N GLN A 65 28.51 4.28 26.17
CA GLN A 65 29.47 3.25 26.55
C GLN A 65 29.01 1.86 26.10
N ASN A 66 27.71 1.57 26.22
CA ASN A 66 27.09 0.28 25.89
C ASN A 66 26.48 0.22 24.47
N ARG A 67 26.86 1.15 23.59
CA ARG A 67 26.32 1.21 22.22
C ARG A 67 26.67 -0.05 21.42
N THR A 68 25.80 -0.42 20.49
CA THR A 68 26.01 -1.56 19.60
C THR A 68 26.10 -1.09 18.15
N GLU A 69 27.13 -1.50 17.41
CA GLU A 69 27.25 -1.19 15.98
C GLU A 69 26.16 -1.94 15.19
N GLN A 70 25.60 -1.31 14.17
CA GLN A 70 24.60 -1.96 13.32
C GLN A 70 25.23 -3.05 12.46
N SER A 71 24.51 -4.16 12.29
CA SER A 71 24.91 -5.22 11.35
C SER A 71 24.84 -4.71 9.91
N THR A 72 25.87 -4.99 9.11
CA THR A 72 25.85 -4.78 7.66
C THR A 72 25.04 -5.85 6.93
N THR A 73 24.78 -6.98 7.59
CA THR A 73 24.01 -8.10 7.04
C THR A 73 22.54 -7.93 7.41
N GLY A 74 21.66 -7.97 6.41
CA GLY A 74 20.20 -7.86 6.60
C GLY A 74 19.66 -6.43 6.69
N ALA A 75 20.53 -5.42 6.54
CA ALA A 75 20.08 -4.03 6.42
C ALA A 75 19.26 -3.85 5.13
N THR A 76 18.08 -3.26 5.26
CA THR A 76 17.18 -2.98 4.13
C THR A 76 16.85 -1.50 4.09
N PHE A 77 16.61 -0.97 2.88
CA PHE A 77 16.24 0.42 2.69
C PHE A 77 14.74 0.56 2.49
N ALA A 78 14.11 1.47 3.24
CA ALA A 78 12.71 1.83 3.04
C ALA A 78 12.60 2.81 1.85
N PRO A 79 11.97 2.42 0.73
CA PRO A 79 11.88 3.29 -0.44
C PRO A 79 11.01 4.51 -0.17
N LYS A 80 11.33 5.63 -0.82
CA LYS A 80 10.50 6.84 -0.77
C LYS A 80 9.11 6.56 -1.34
N ILE A 81 8.08 6.84 -0.55
CA ILE A 81 6.70 6.71 -0.99
C ILE A 81 6.41 7.74 -2.09
N ASN A 82 5.89 7.25 -3.23
CA ASN A 82 5.50 8.08 -4.35
C ASN A 82 4.18 7.57 -4.96
N LYS A 83 3.59 8.36 -5.87
CA LYS A 83 2.28 8.04 -6.45
C LYS A 83 2.29 6.73 -7.25
N SER A 84 3.39 6.31 -7.87
CA SER A 84 3.42 5.11 -8.72
C SER A 84 3.13 3.82 -7.93
N LEU A 85 3.45 3.79 -6.64
CA LEU A 85 3.17 2.68 -5.72
C LEU A 85 1.67 2.41 -5.54
N SER A 86 0.81 3.41 -5.78
CA SER A 86 -0.64 3.25 -5.61
C SER A 86 -1.32 2.49 -6.75
N TRP A 87 -0.63 2.21 -7.85
CA TRP A 87 -1.20 1.43 -8.96
C TRP A 87 -1.35 -0.02 -8.56
N LEU A 88 -2.58 -0.53 -8.66
CA LEU A 88 -2.85 -1.94 -8.46
C LEU A 88 -2.48 -2.75 -9.70
N VAL A 89 -1.96 -3.94 -9.44
CA VAL A 89 -1.66 -5.00 -10.40
C VAL A 89 -2.45 -6.23 -9.97
N TRP A 90 -3.71 -6.29 -10.42
CA TRP A 90 -4.71 -7.25 -9.96
C TRP A 90 -4.29 -8.70 -10.17
N GLU A 91 -3.51 -8.99 -11.23
CA GLU A 91 -3.05 -10.33 -11.57
C GLU A 91 -1.92 -10.82 -10.64
N GLU A 92 -1.19 -9.92 -9.98
CA GLU A 92 -0.02 -10.25 -9.16
C GLU A 92 -0.28 -10.13 -7.67
N GLN A 93 -1.09 -9.15 -7.28
CA GLN A 93 -1.29 -8.79 -5.88
C GLN A 93 -2.37 -9.66 -5.24
N THR A 94 -2.03 -10.23 -4.09
CA THR A 94 -2.98 -10.94 -3.22
C THR A 94 -3.85 -9.97 -2.42
N ILE A 95 -4.89 -10.49 -1.77
CA ILE A 95 -5.69 -9.76 -0.78
C ILE A 95 -4.77 -9.10 0.27
N GLU A 96 -3.83 -9.86 0.84
CA GLU A 96 -2.89 -9.36 1.86
C GLU A 96 -1.99 -8.25 1.30
N ASN A 97 -1.52 -8.37 0.05
CA ASN A 97 -0.71 -7.31 -0.56
C ASN A 97 -1.51 -6.01 -0.72
N ILE A 98 -2.76 -6.09 -1.17
CA ILE A 98 -3.63 -4.92 -1.35
C ILE A 98 -3.98 -4.30 0.00
N ASP A 99 -4.28 -5.13 1.02
CA ASP A 99 -4.55 -4.66 2.38
C ASP A 99 -3.35 -3.92 2.98
N CYS A 100 -2.17 -4.54 2.92
CA CYS A 100 -0.93 -3.93 3.41
C CYS A 100 -0.59 -2.62 2.68
N LEU A 101 -0.83 -2.55 1.38
CA LEU A 101 -0.64 -1.33 0.59
C LEU A 101 -1.67 -0.26 1.00
N SER A 102 -2.95 -0.62 1.09
CA SER A 102 -4.02 0.27 1.50
C SER A 102 -3.75 0.90 2.86
N ARG A 103 -3.39 0.09 3.87
CA ARG A 103 -3.07 0.59 5.21
C ARG A 103 -1.81 1.45 5.25
N ALA A 104 -0.82 1.17 4.42
CA ALA A 104 0.46 1.87 4.44
C ALA A 104 0.45 3.22 3.72
N ILE A 105 -0.36 3.38 2.66
CA ILE A 105 -0.35 4.62 1.85
C ILE A 105 -1.74 5.23 1.60
N GLY A 106 -2.82 4.49 1.88
CA GLY A 106 -4.17 4.82 1.41
C GLY A 106 -4.74 6.13 1.96
N SER A 107 -4.34 6.56 3.16
CA SER A 107 -4.77 7.85 3.74
C SER A 107 -4.22 9.05 2.97
N ARG A 108 -3.01 8.92 2.38
CA ARG A 108 -2.31 10.01 1.67
C ARG A 108 -2.39 9.87 0.16
N ILE A 109 -2.35 8.63 -0.33
CA ILE A 109 -2.33 8.29 -1.76
C ILE A 109 -3.33 7.14 -1.98
N PRO A 110 -4.54 7.46 -2.46
CA PRO A 110 -5.52 6.43 -2.78
C PRO A 110 -5.01 5.44 -3.83
N LEU A 111 -5.42 4.19 -3.69
CA LEU A 111 -5.12 3.13 -4.66
C LEU A 111 -5.72 3.47 -6.03
N ARG A 112 -5.07 3.05 -7.11
CA ARG A 112 -5.44 3.43 -8.48
C ARG A 112 -5.54 2.22 -9.40
N THR A 113 -6.49 2.29 -10.30
CA THR A 113 -6.71 1.35 -11.39
C THR A 113 -7.22 2.09 -12.62
N LEU A 114 -7.39 1.38 -13.74
CA LEU A 114 -7.94 1.92 -14.96
C LEU A 114 -9.36 1.39 -15.19
N TRP A 115 -10.26 2.27 -15.60
CA TRP A 115 -11.59 1.95 -16.10
C TRP A 115 -11.78 2.62 -17.45
N MET A 116 -11.98 1.83 -18.51
CA MET A 116 -12.12 2.33 -19.89
C MET A 116 -11.03 3.35 -20.26
N GLY A 117 -9.77 3.02 -19.96
CA GLY A 117 -8.60 3.87 -20.22
C GLY A 117 -8.45 5.09 -19.30
N LYS A 118 -9.38 5.33 -18.36
CA LYS A 118 -9.32 6.46 -17.42
C LYS A 118 -8.85 6.00 -16.05
N THR A 119 -8.04 6.84 -15.40
CA THR A 119 -7.62 6.58 -14.02
C THR A 119 -8.81 6.68 -13.08
N VAL A 120 -9.02 5.63 -12.29
CA VAL A 120 -9.96 5.59 -11.17
C VAL A 120 -9.16 5.46 -9.89
N LYS A 121 -9.45 6.32 -8.91
CA LYS A 121 -8.97 6.10 -7.54
C LYS A 121 -10.01 5.29 -6.78
N LEU A 122 -9.56 4.27 -6.08
CA LEU A 122 -10.37 3.41 -5.24
C LEU A 122 -10.33 3.96 -3.82
N LEU A 123 -11.50 4.12 -3.21
CA LEU A 123 -11.67 4.76 -1.91
C LEU A 123 -12.44 3.82 -0.98
N ASP A 124 -12.37 4.10 0.33
CA ASP A 124 -13.10 3.38 1.37
C ASP A 124 -12.90 1.86 1.25
N TYR A 125 -11.64 1.45 1.33
CA TYR A 125 -11.25 0.03 1.27
C TYR A 125 -11.87 -0.76 2.43
N MET A 126 -12.45 -1.91 2.10
CA MET A 126 -13.21 -2.75 3.04
C MET A 126 -12.49 -4.05 3.40
N GLY A 127 -11.29 -4.30 2.85
CA GLY A 127 -10.61 -5.58 3.04
C GLY A 127 -11.15 -6.68 2.14
N LYS A 128 -10.97 -7.92 2.60
CA LYS A 128 -11.48 -9.13 1.94
C LYS A 128 -13.01 -9.13 1.86
N CYS A 129 -13.56 -9.48 0.70
CA CYS A 129 -14.98 -9.76 0.53
C CYS A 129 -15.25 -11.27 0.48
N HIS A 130 -16.32 -11.70 1.14
CA HIS A 130 -16.85 -13.06 1.09
C HIS A 130 -18.09 -13.12 0.20
N ASN A 131 -18.51 -14.32 -0.19
CA ASN A 131 -19.80 -14.58 -0.85
C ASN A 131 -19.99 -13.89 -2.21
N VAL A 132 -18.93 -13.83 -3.01
CA VAL A 132 -19.07 -13.47 -4.42
C VAL A 132 -19.47 -14.72 -5.19
N THR A 133 -20.78 -14.97 -5.29
CA THR A 133 -21.30 -16.02 -6.17
C THR A 133 -21.19 -15.54 -7.61
N SER A 134 -20.47 -16.28 -8.46
CA SER A 134 -20.51 -16.01 -9.89
C SER A 134 -21.95 -16.20 -10.35
N ASP A 135 -22.55 -15.13 -10.83
CA ASP A 135 -23.92 -15.09 -11.36
C ASP A 135 -24.03 -15.75 -12.75
N GLY A 136 -23.17 -16.75 -13.03
CA GLY A 136 -23.03 -17.36 -14.34
C GLY A 136 -22.48 -16.42 -15.43
N ARG A 137 -22.05 -15.20 -15.07
CA ARG A 137 -21.59 -14.19 -16.04
C ARG A 137 -20.08 -14.31 -16.29
N GLY A 138 -19.74 -14.87 -17.46
CA GLY A 138 -18.41 -14.76 -18.05
C GLY A 138 -17.28 -15.43 -17.26
N LYS A 139 -16.07 -15.37 -17.83
CA LYS A 139 -14.85 -15.88 -17.20
C LYS A 139 -14.41 -14.90 -16.11
N VAL A 140 -14.45 -15.33 -14.85
CA VAL A 140 -13.92 -14.54 -13.73
C VAL A 140 -12.39 -14.47 -13.83
N VAL A 141 -11.87 -13.27 -14.06
CA VAL A 141 -10.44 -12.95 -14.14
C VAL A 141 -10.08 -11.84 -13.15
N PRO A 142 -8.80 -11.67 -12.74
CA PRO A 142 -8.39 -10.49 -11.99
C PRO A 142 -8.86 -9.19 -12.66
N GLY A 143 -9.31 -8.23 -11.87
CA GLY A 143 -9.97 -7.01 -12.33
C GLY A 143 -11.49 -7.12 -12.52
N SER A 144 -12.08 -8.33 -12.47
CA SER A 144 -13.54 -8.50 -12.52
C SER A 144 -14.21 -7.79 -11.35
N ILE A 145 -15.34 -7.13 -11.62
CA ILE A 145 -16.05 -6.30 -10.64
C ILE A 145 -17.46 -6.84 -10.45
N TYR A 146 -17.86 -7.05 -9.19
CA TYR A 146 -19.24 -7.30 -8.80
C TYR A 146 -19.73 -6.22 -7.85
N TYR A 147 -20.96 -5.76 -8.08
CA TYR A 147 -21.64 -4.89 -7.14
C TYR A 147 -22.44 -5.72 -6.15
N LEU A 148 -22.02 -5.70 -4.88
CA LEU A 148 -22.71 -6.31 -3.77
C LEU A 148 -23.76 -5.34 -3.24
N LYS A 149 -25.00 -5.50 -3.72
CA LYS A 149 -26.11 -4.56 -3.47
C LYS A 149 -26.44 -4.42 -1.99
N GLU A 150 -26.47 -5.52 -1.23
CA GLU A 150 -26.84 -5.53 0.18
C GLU A 150 -25.88 -4.70 1.05
N SER A 151 -24.58 -4.79 0.76
CA SER A 151 -23.53 -4.07 1.50
C SER A 151 -23.11 -2.75 0.86
N ASN A 152 -23.62 -2.43 -0.33
CA ASN A 152 -23.21 -1.30 -1.17
C ASN A 152 -21.67 -1.27 -1.39
N ILE A 153 -21.11 -2.37 -1.89
CA ILE A 153 -19.66 -2.55 -2.10
C ILE A 153 -19.38 -2.94 -3.56
N LEU A 154 -18.34 -2.34 -4.15
CA LEU A 154 -17.68 -2.87 -5.34
C LEU A 154 -16.66 -3.90 -4.92
N SER A 155 -16.95 -5.17 -5.20
CA SER A 155 -16.05 -6.29 -4.99
C SER A 155 -15.22 -6.50 -6.25
N VAL A 156 -13.90 -6.51 -6.13
CA VAL A 156 -12.96 -6.63 -7.25
C VAL A 156 -12.09 -7.87 -7.07
N ARG A 157 -11.98 -8.70 -8.12
CA ARG A 157 -11.14 -9.91 -8.12
C ARG A 157 -9.67 -9.49 -8.21
N CYS A 158 -8.85 -9.92 -7.27
CA CYS A 158 -7.38 -9.85 -7.36
C CYS A 158 -6.80 -11.23 -7.70
N LYS A 159 -5.54 -11.51 -7.38
CA LYS A 159 -4.89 -12.79 -7.67
C LYS A 159 -5.56 -13.97 -6.96
N ASP A 160 -5.82 -13.83 -5.66
CA ASP A 160 -6.19 -14.95 -4.77
C ASP A 160 -7.53 -14.79 -4.06
N GLY A 161 -8.22 -13.65 -4.20
CA GLY A 161 -9.64 -13.57 -3.90
C GLY A 161 -10.29 -12.26 -4.34
N TRP A 162 -11.15 -11.73 -3.48
CA TRP A 162 -11.95 -10.54 -3.73
C TRP A 162 -11.71 -9.48 -2.65
N VAL A 163 -11.61 -8.23 -3.06
CA VAL A 163 -11.46 -7.08 -2.17
C VAL A 163 -12.54 -6.03 -2.42
N GLY A 164 -12.95 -5.32 -1.37
CA GLY A 164 -14.08 -4.39 -1.43
C GLY A 164 -13.71 -2.93 -1.37
N PHE A 165 -14.48 -2.10 -2.07
CA PHE A 165 -14.42 -0.63 -2.01
C PHE A 165 -15.84 -0.05 -1.96
N ARG A 166 -16.11 0.93 -1.08
CA ARG A 166 -17.44 1.58 -1.02
C ARG A 166 -17.60 2.74 -2.00
N SER A 167 -16.51 3.35 -2.43
CA SER A 167 -16.57 4.43 -3.40
C SER A 167 -15.35 4.49 -4.30
N VAL A 168 -15.51 5.20 -5.41
CA VAL A 168 -14.45 5.47 -6.36
C VAL A 168 -14.43 6.95 -6.73
N LEU A 169 -13.25 7.46 -7.11
CA LEU A 169 -13.09 8.77 -7.71
C LEU A 169 -12.67 8.61 -9.16
N LEU A 170 -13.55 8.99 -10.08
CA LEU A 170 -13.26 9.11 -11.51
C LEU A 170 -13.20 10.58 -11.92
N LYS A 171 -14.37 11.23 -12.03
CA LYS A 171 -14.51 12.69 -12.19
C LYS A 171 -15.01 13.37 -10.92
N LYS A 172 -15.91 12.67 -10.23
CA LYS A 172 -16.45 12.98 -8.91
C LYS A 172 -16.41 11.72 -8.07
N ARG A 173 -16.56 11.86 -6.75
CA ARG A 173 -16.74 10.71 -5.87
C ARG A 173 -18.08 10.05 -6.22
N LEU A 174 -18.05 8.73 -6.40
CA LEU A 174 -19.20 7.91 -6.74
C LEU A 174 -19.28 6.78 -5.73
N THR A 175 -20.45 6.56 -5.14
CA THR A 175 -20.67 5.35 -4.32
C THR A 175 -20.59 4.10 -5.21
N ALA A 176 -20.47 2.92 -4.59
CA ALA A 176 -20.54 1.66 -5.31
C ALA A 176 -21.82 1.55 -6.17
N ALA A 177 -22.98 1.93 -5.61
CA ALA A 177 -24.25 2.01 -6.32
C ALA A 177 -24.21 2.98 -7.52
N ASP A 178 -23.68 4.20 -7.34
CA ASP A 178 -23.60 5.20 -8.42
C ASP A 178 -22.70 4.71 -9.57
N PHE A 179 -21.55 4.13 -9.22
CA PHE A 179 -20.63 3.56 -10.20
C PHE A 179 -21.29 2.38 -10.93
N TYR A 180 -22.01 1.52 -10.21
CA TYR A 180 -22.74 0.42 -10.80
C TYR A 180 -23.79 0.89 -11.82
N ASN A 181 -24.69 1.79 -11.40
CA ASN A 181 -25.79 2.29 -12.23
C ASN A 181 -25.29 3.10 -13.45
N GLY A 182 -24.25 3.91 -13.25
CA GLY A 182 -23.74 4.83 -14.26
C GLY A 182 -22.71 4.26 -15.23
N TYR A 183 -21.99 3.19 -14.85
CA TYR A 183 -20.86 2.69 -15.63
C TYR A 183 -20.89 1.17 -15.78
N LEU A 184 -20.92 0.42 -14.68
CA LEU A 184 -20.73 -1.03 -14.71
C LEU A 184 -21.92 -1.76 -15.36
N HIS A 185 -23.15 -1.43 -14.98
CA HIS A 185 -24.37 -2.04 -15.55
C HIS A 185 -24.54 -1.74 -17.04
N GLN A 186 -24.18 -0.53 -17.49
CA GLN A 186 -24.20 -0.19 -18.92
C GLN A 186 -23.16 -0.98 -19.69
N SER A 187 -21.97 -1.16 -19.10
CA SER A 187 -20.91 -1.94 -19.74
C SER A 187 -21.33 -3.41 -19.95
N MET A 188 -22.12 -3.99 -19.03
CA MET A 188 -22.62 -5.35 -19.21
C MET A 188 -23.66 -5.51 -20.33
N LYS A 189 -24.26 -4.42 -20.83
CA LYS A 189 -25.31 -4.44 -21.86
C LYS A 189 -24.80 -4.20 -23.29
N SER A 190 -23.54 -3.82 -23.46
CA SER A 190 -23.01 -3.51 -24.80
C SER A 190 -22.58 -4.78 -25.55
N PRO A 191 -22.93 -4.98 -26.83
CA PRO A 191 -22.69 -6.24 -27.56
C PRO A 191 -21.23 -6.44 -28.05
N SER A 192 -20.31 -5.54 -27.74
CA SER A 192 -18.98 -5.52 -28.37
C SER A 192 -18.00 -6.50 -27.71
N GLY A 193 -17.51 -7.47 -28.49
CA GLY A 193 -16.51 -8.49 -28.12
C GLY A 193 -15.10 -7.98 -27.81
N GLN A 194 -14.96 -6.91 -27.02
CA GLN A 194 -13.68 -6.49 -26.47
C GLN A 194 -13.44 -7.10 -25.07
N PRO A 195 -12.29 -7.73 -24.82
CA PRO A 195 -12.03 -8.50 -23.60
C PRO A 195 -11.93 -7.67 -22.31
N THR A 196 -11.93 -6.34 -22.38
CA THR A 196 -11.75 -5.41 -21.24
C THR A 196 -13.03 -4.72 -20.80
N HIS A 197 -14.16 -4.99 -21.45
CA HIS A 197 -15.42 -4.31 -21.15
C HIS A 197 -15.94 -4.77 -19.77
N GLY A 198 -16.04 -3.85 -18.80
CA GLY A 198 -16.53 -4.15 -17.46
C GLY A 198 -15.48 -4.55 -16.43
N LEU A 199 -14.19 -4.45 -16.74
CA LEU A 199 -13.09 -4.80 -15.83
C LEU A 199 -12.34 -3.56 -15.33
N PHE A 200 -11.79 -3.65 -14.12
CA PHE A 200 -10.69 -2.80 -13.70
C PHE A 200 -9.37 -3.34 -14.22
N VAL A 201 -8.57 -2.48 -14.83
CA VAL A 201 -7.32 -2.86 -15.49
C VAL A 201 -6.12 -2.41 -14.65
N SER A 202 -5.13 -3.29 -14.55
CA SER A 202 -3.88 -3.06 -13.85
C SER A 202 -3.07 -1.90 -14.44
N GLY A 203 -2.31 -1.19 -13.60
CA GLY A 203 -1.49 -0.05 -14.01
C GLY A 203 -0.19 -0.41 -14.75
N ARG A 204 -0.01 -1.64 -15.25
CA ARG A 204 1.26 -2.18 -15.79
C ARG A 204 1.88 -1.32 -16.89
N THR A 205 1.08 -0.60 -17.67
CA THR A 205 1.56 0.27 -18.77
C THR A 205 2.22 1.57 -18.29
N ILE A 206 2.08 1.95 -17.01
CA ILE A 206 2.55 3.26 -16.51
C ILE A 206 3.85 3.13 -15.70
N GLN A 207 4.18 1.94 -15.19
CA GLN A 207 5.39 1.73 -14.38
C GLN A 207 6.67 1.57 -15.22
N SER A 208 6.61 1.02 -16.44
CA SER A 208 7.78 0.83 -17.31
C SER A 208 8.44 2.14 -17.77
N ASN A 209 7.69 3.25 -17.79
CA ASN A 209 8.24 4.55 -18.20
C ASN A 209 8.91 5.31 -17.06
N ASN A 210 8.71 4.92 -15.79
CA ASN A 210 9.31 5.59 -14.62
C ASN A 210 10.57 4.90 -14.11
N SER A 211 10.94 3.73 -14.63
CA SER A 211 12.15 2.99 -14.24
C SER A 211 13.42 3.41 -15.00
N ASN A 212 13.33 4.31 -15.97
CA ASN A 212 14.47 4.71 -16.81
C ASN A 212 15.19 6.01 -16.40
N GLU A 213 14.86 6.64 -15.26
CA GLU A 213 15.46 7.94 -14.89
C GLU A 213 16.33 7.98 -13.62
N THR A 214 16.60 6.87 -12.95
CA THR A 214 17.50 6.91 -11.77
C THR A 214 18.43 5.71 -11.69
N HIS A 215 19.46 5.67 -12.54
CA HIS A 215 20.75 5.02 -12.22
C HIS A 215 21.89 5.60 -13.07
N LYS A 216 22.35 6.80 -12.70
CA LYS A 216 23.75 7.21 -12.85
C LYS A 216 24.10 8.14 -11.68
N VAL A 217 24.50 7.56 -10.55
CA VAL A 217 25.32 8.26 -9.56
C VAL A 217 26.71 7.67 -9.69
N ASN A 218 27.58 8.43 -10.35
CA ASN A 218 29.02 8.17 -10.37
C ASN A 218 29.55 8.28 -8.93
N LEU A 219 30.18 7.21 -8.46
CA LEU A 219 31.08 7.25 -7.30
C LEU A 219 32.43 7.81 -7.78
N PRO A 220 32.97 8.90 -7.21
CA PRO A 220 34.37 9.21 -7.38
C PRO A 220 35.22 8.32 -6.46
N SER A 221 36.19 7.67 -7.07
CA SER A 221 37.32 6.99 -6.44
C SER A 221 38.30 8.01 -5.85
N THR A 222 38.47 8.00 -4.54
CA THR A 222 39.75 8.15 -3.80
C THR A 222 39.49 7.86 -2.33
#